data_AF-A0A5J6C8E8-F1
#
_entry.id   AF-A0A5J6C8E8-F1
#
_cell.length_a   1.000
_cell.length_b   1.000
_cell.length_c   1.000
_cell.angle_alpha   90.00
_cell.angle_beta   90.00
_cell.angle_gamma   90.00
#
_symmetry.space_group_name_H-M   'P 1'
#
loop_
_entity.id
_entity.type
_entity.pdbx_description
1 polymer ?
#
loop_
_entity_poly.entity_id
_entity_poly.type
_entity_poly.pdbx_seq_one_letter_code
_entity_poly.pdbx_strand_id
1 'polypeptide(L)'
;NNSSNSGSLNDEGPLWKEHIDDVVNENKKKKMNRFYLDSQATTMIDPRVLDKMLPYMTYIYGNAHSRNHFFGWESEKAVEDARTNLLNLINGKNNKEIIFTSGATESNNLALIGICTYYNKLNKQKNHIITSQI
;
A
#
# COMPACT_ATOMS: atom_id res chain seq x y z
N ASN A 1 44.94 -57.21 -16.76
CA ASN A 1 44.49 -56.07 -17.58
C ASN A 1 43.01 -55.81 -17.32
N ASN A 2 42.78 -54.69 -16.62
CA ASN A 2 41.59 -53.85 -16.51
C ASN A 2 40.29 -54.39 -15.92
N SER A 3 40.11 -53.97 -14.66
CA SER A 3 38.84 -53.66 -14.00
C SER A 3 38.05 -52.55 -14.70
N SER A 4 36.74 -52.70 -14.83
CA SER A 4 35.80 -51.59 -15.06
C SER A 4 34.58 -51.78 -14.16
N ASN A 5 34.67 -51.18 -12.98
CA ASN A 5 33.58 -51.01 -12.04
C ASN A 5 32.72 -49.85 -12.55
N SER A 6 31.55 -50.14 -13.15
CA SER A 6 30.59 -49.10 -13.55
C SER A 6 29.80 -48.66 -12.32
N GLY A 7 30.35 -47.69 -11.58
CA GLY A 7 29.66 -47.05 -10.47
C GLY A 7 28.40 -46.34 -10.98
N SER A 8 27.26 -46.67 -10.40
CA SER A 8 26.05 -45.86 -10.49
C SER A 8 26.37 -44.48 -9.93
N LEU A 9 26.30 -43.45 -10.77
CA LEU A 9 26.30 -42.06 -10.32
C LEU A 9 25.06 -41.90 -9.44
N ASN A 10 25.28 -41.70 -8.14
CA ASN A 10 24.21 -41.42 -7.19
C ASN A 10 23.45 -40.19 -7.69
N ASP A 11 22.14 -40.33 -7.83
CA ASP A 11 21.16 -39.31 -8.25
C ASP A 11 20.90 -38.31 -7.11
N GLU A 12 21.95 -37.95 -6.39
CA GLU A 12 21.93 -36.99 -5.30
C GLU A 12 22.09 -35.62 -5.95
N GLY A 13 20.98 -34.87 -6.02
CA GLY A 13 20.99 -33.50 -6.51
C GLY A 13 22.11 -32.68 -5.85
N PRO A 14 22.60 -31.63 -6.51
CA PRO A 14 23.82 -30.98 -6.08
C PRO A 14 23.66 -30.46 -4.63
N LEU A 15 24.68 -30.69 -3.79
CA LEU A 15 24.73 -30.35 -2.34
C LEU A 15 24.26 -28.93 -1.99
N TRP A 16 24.31 -27.99 -2.94
CA TRP A 16 23.78 -26.64 -2.75
C TRP A 16 22.24 -26.58 -2.69
N LYS A 17 21.52 -27.53 -3.29
CA LYS A 17 20.04 -27.62 -3.19
C LYS A 17 19.61 -27.93 -1.77
N GLU A 18 20.24 -28.90 -1.13
CA GLU A 18 19.95 -29.24 0.28
C GLU A 18 20.26 -28.06 1.20
N HIS A 19 21.39 -27.38 0.97
CA HIS A 19 21.74 -26.19 1.75
C HIS A 19 20.75 -25.02 1.54
N ILE A 20 20.22 -24.83 0.33
CA ILE A 20 19.18 -23.83 0.06
C ILE A 20 17.86 -24.23 0.72
N ASP A 21 17.48 -25.52 0.63
CA ASP A 21 16.25 -26.03 1.23
C ASP A 21 16.31 -25.97 2.76
N ASP A 22 17.49 -26.19 3.36
CA ASP A 22 17.75 -26.04 4.79
C ASP A 22 17.69 -24.57 5.23
N VAL A 23 18.30 -23.64 4.49
CA VAL A 23 18.19 -22.19 4.78
C VAL A 23 16.75 -21.69 4.63
N VAL A 24 16.02 -22.17 3.62
CA VAL A 24 14.60 -21.84 3.42
C VAL A 24 13.74 -22.45 4.52
N ASN A 25 14.03 -23.68 4.96
CA ASN A 25 13.33 -24.35 6.05
C ASN A 25 13.65 -23.78 7.44
N GLU A 26 14.89 -23.37 7.71
CA GLU A 26 15.28 -22.67 8.94
C GLU A 26 14.61 -21.29 9.03
N ASN A 27 14.52 -20.56 7.93
CA ASN A 27 13.77 -19.30 7.87
C ASN A 27 12.25 -19.51 8.03
N LYS A 28 11.69 -20.61 7.50
CA LYS A 28 10.30 -21.02 7.80
C LYS A 28 10.10 -21.45 9.26
N LYS A 29 11.09 -22.12 9.88
CA LYS A 29 11.09 -22.56 11.29
C LYS A 29 11.31 -21.41 12.26
N LYS A 30 11.99 -20.34 11.85
CA LYS A 30 11.94 -19.01 12.47
C LYS A 30 10.59 -18.35 12.21
N LYS A 31 9.53 -19.15 12.35
CA LYS A 31 8.15 -18.71 12.49
C LYS A 31 8.19 -17.68 13.61
N MET A 32 7.92 -16.45 13.24
CA MET A 32 7.97 -15.28 14.10
C MET A 32 7.04 -15.51 15.29
N ASN A 33 7.56 -16.05 16.40
CA ASN A 33 6.96 -16.00 17.73
C ASN A 33 7.08 -14.57 18.26
N ARG A 34 6.65 -13.60 17.46
CA ARG A 34 6.62 -12.17 17.77
C ARG A 34 5.22 -11.71 17.48
N PHE A 35 4.46 -11.45 18.53
CA PHE A 35 3.15 -10.84 18.43
C PHE A 35 3.34 -9.35 18.13
N TYR A 36 2.78 -8.88 17.03
CA TYR A 36 2.75 -7.46 16.72
C TYR A 36 1.56 -6.83 17.45
N LEU A 37 1.83 -6.08 18.50
CA LEU A 37 0.82 -5.45 19.37
C LEU A 37 0.85 -3.91 19.27
N ASP A 38 1.36 -3.37 18.15
CA ASP A 38 1.54 -1.93 17.92
C ASP A 38 0.75 -1.45 16.68
N SER A 39 -0.48 -1.94 16.52
CA SER A 39 -1.34 -1.61 15.37
C SER A 39 -1.77 -0.13 15.30
N GLN A 40 -1.55 0.64 16.37
CA GLN A 40 -1.81 2.08 16.41
C GLN A 40 -0.73 2.87 15.65
N ALA A 41 0.50 2.37 15.59
CA ALA A 41 1.56 2.99 14.79
C ALA A 41 1.32 2.76 13.29
N THR A 42 1.07 1.51 12.90
CA THR A 42 0.66 1.14 11.55
C THR A 42 0.07 -0.28 11.54
N THR A 43 -0.62 -0.65 10.47
CA THR A 43 -1.24 -1.98 10.33
C THR A 43 -0.56 -2.80 9.25
N MET A 44 -0.59 -4.13 9.42
CA MET A 44 -0.18 -5.04 8.35
C MET A 44 -1.16 -4.92 7.17
N ILE A 45 -0.64 -4.86 5.95
CA ILE A 45 -1.46 -4.85 4.73
C ILE A 45 -2.25 -6.16 4.65
N ASP A 46 -3.57 -6.07 4.49
CA ASP A 46 -4.41 -7.23 4.22
C ASP A 46 -4.03 -7.83 2.84
N PRO A 47 -3.84 -9.16 2.71
CA PRO A 47 -3.50 -9.79 1.43
C PRO A 47 -4.44 -9.42 0.28
N ARG A 48 -5.73 -9.16 0.57
CA ARG A 48 -6.72 -8.74 -0.42
C ARG A 48 -6.45 -7.32 -0.94
N VAL A 49 -5.89 -6.45 -0.10
CA VAL A 49 -5.48 -5.10 -0.51
C VAL A 49 -4.27 -5.20 -1.44
N LEU A 50 -3.28 -6.03 -1.10
CA LEU A 50 -2.11 -6.25 -1.94
C LEU A 50 -2.51 -6.77 -3.33
N ASP A 51 -3.37 -7.80 -3.38
CA ASP A 51 -3.89 -8.36 -4.63
C ASP A 51 -4.57 -7.31 -5.52
N LYS A 52 -5.37 -6.41 -4.91
CA LYS A 52 -6.02 -5.31 -5.62
C LYS A 52 -5.05 -4.23 -6.10
N MET A 53 -3.94 -4.01 -5.40
CA MET A 53 -2.96 -2.97 -5.74
C MET A 53 -1.95 -3.42 -6.80
N LEU A 54 -1.59 -4.71 -6.81
CA LEU A 54 -0.56 -5.27 -7.70
C LEU A 54 -0.74 -4.93 -9.20
N PRO A 55 -1.96 -4.98 -9.78
CA PRO A 55 -2.18 -4.58 -11.17
C PRO A 55 -1.66 -3.17 -11.51
N TYR A 56 -1.93 -2.21 -10.63
CA TYR A 56 -1.58 -0.80 -10.81
C TYR A 56 -0.09 -0.51 -10.54
N MET A 57 0.58 -1.42 -9.84
CA MET A 57 2.02 -1.37 -9.60
C MET A 57 2.84 -2.06 -10.70
N THR A 58 2.21 -2.79 -11.61
CA THR A 58 2.91 -3.64 -12.58
C THR A 58 2.57 -3.30 -14.02
N TYR A 59 1.33 -3.52 -14.46
CA TYR A 59 0.93 -3.38 -15.87
C TYR A 59 -0.09 -2.27 -16.13
N ILE A 60 -0.74 -1.70 -15.11
CA ILE A 60 -1.64 -0.53 -15.21
C ILE A 60 -1.01 0.68 -14.50
N TYR A 61 0.17 1.10 -14.94
CA TYR A 61 0.99 2.15 -14.30
C TYR A 61 0.75 3.56 -14.89
N GLY A 62 -0.39 3.78 -15.54
CA GLY A 62 -0.69 5.05 -16.18
C GLY A 62 -0.92 6.18 -15.17
N ASN A 63 -0.70 7.43 -15.60
CA ASN A 63 -1.13 8.58 -14.82
C ASN A 63 -2.65 8.75 -14.97
N ALA A 64 -3.39 8.76 -13.86
CA ALA A 64 -4.84 8.97 -13.83
C ALA A 64 -5.30 10.31 -14.43
N HIS A 65 -4.40 11.29 -14.58
CA HIS A 65 -4.69 12.55 -15.25
C HIS A 65 -4.46 12.52 -16.77
N SER A 66 -3.90 11.44 -17.31
CA SER A 66 -3.70 11.27 -18.74
C SER A 66 -5.01 10.93 -19.44
N ARG A 67 -5.48 11.82 -20.33
CA ARG A 67 -6.76 11.66 -21.04
C ARG A 67 -6.68 11.03 -22.43
N ASN A 68 -5.48 10.76 -22.93
CA ASN A 68 -5.29 10.45 -24.36
C ASN A 68 -4.85 9.00 -24.63
N HIS A 69 -4.77 8.14 -23.61
CA HIS A 69 -4.32 6.78 -23.79
C HIS A 69 -4.98 5.81 -22.81
N PHE A 70 -5.05 4.55 -23.23
CA PHE A 70 -5.68 3.44 -22.49
C PHE A 70 -5.22 3.35 -21.03
N PHE A 71 -3.91 3.36 -20.77
CA PHE A 71 -3.39 3.26 -19.40
C PHE A 71 -3.83 4.40 -18.48
N GLY A 72 -4.13 5.59 -19.02
CA GLY A 72 -4.59 6.74 -18.26
C GLY A 72 -6.04 6.57 -17.87
N TRP A 73 -6.88 6.14 -18.82
CA TRP A 73 -8.30 5.83 -18.58
C TRP A 73 -8.50 4.71 -17.55
N GLU A 74 -7.73 3.63 -17.64
CA GLU A 74 -7.81 2.53 -16.66
C GLU A 74 -7.38 3.00 -15.26
N SER A 75 -6.38 3.86 -15.17
CA SER A 75 -5.91 4.42 -13.90
C SER A 75 -6.90 5.44 -13.31
N GLU A 76 -7.50 6.28 -14.15
CA GLU A 76 -8.57 7.22 -13.78
C GLU A 76 -9.78 6.46 -13.21
N LYS A 77 -10.21 5.41 -13.91
CA LYS A 77 -11.31 4.56 -13.46
C LYS A 77 -11.03 3.94 -12.09
N ALA A 78 -9.82 3.43 -11.88
CA ALA A 78 -9.43 2.85 -10.58
C ALA A 78 -9.51 3.86 -9.42
N VAL A 79 -9.10 5.12 -9.68
CA VAL A 79 -9.19 6.20 -8.68
C VAL A 79 -10.65 6.54 -8.37
N GLU A 80 -11.53 6.59 -9.38
CA GLU A 80 -12.95 6.88 -9.18
C GLU A 80 -13.72 5.72 -8.51
N ASP A 81 -13.35 4.48 -8.81
CA ASP A 81 -13.87 3.30 -8.12
C ASP A 81 -13.45 3.33 -6.63
N ALA A 82 -12.18 3.64 -6.34
CA ALA A 82 -11.69 3.79 -4.97
C ALA A 82 -12.42 4.93 -4.22
N ARG A 83 -12.69 6.05 -4.89
CA ARG A 83 -13.46 7.17 -4.34
C ARG A 83 -14.87 6.77 -3.98
N THR A 84 -15.53 6.02 -4.85
CA THR A 84 -16.90 5.51 -4.63
C THR A 84 -16.95 4.52 -3.46
N ASN A 85 -15.95 3.63 -3.36
CA ASN A 85 -15.82 2.72 -2.22
C ASN A 85 -15.67 3.47 -0.88
N LEU A 86 -14.83 4.52 -0.86
CA LEU A 86 -14.66 5.35 0.33
C LEU A 86 -15.93 6.12 0.68
N LEU A 87 -16.63 6.68 -0.33
CA LEU A 87 -17.90 7.38 -0.12
C LEU A 87 -18.94 6.45 0.54
N ASN A 88 -19.07 5.23 0.04
CA ASN A 88 -19.99 4.23 0.60
C ASN A 88 -19.60 3.82 2.03
N LEU A 89 -18.30 3.67 2.31
CA LEU A 89 -17.79 3.31 3.64
C LEU A 89 -18.13 4.37 4.70
N ILE A 90 -18.09 5.65 4.35
CA ILE A 90 -18.37 6.76 5.28
C ILE A 90 -19.80 7.29 5.19
N ASN A 91 -20.68 6.63 4.42
CA ASN A 91 -22.06 7.06 4.16
C ASN A 91 -22.16 8.50 3.60
N GLY A 92 -21.20 8.90 2.75
CA GLY A 92 -21.21 10.20 2.08
C GLY A 92 -22.25 10.30 0.96
N LYS A 93 -22.54 11.52 0.49
CA LYS A 93 -23.57 11.77 -0.53
C LYS A 93 -23.01 12.12 -1.90
N ASN A 94 -21.79 12.67 -1.96
CA ASN A 94 -21.22 13.16 -3.21
C ASN A 94 -19.73 12.82 -3.31
N ASN A 95 -19.33 12.17 -4.40
CA ASN A 95 -17.92 11.85 -4.68
C ASN A 95 -17.00 13.08 -4.62
N LYS A 96 -17.50 14.29 -4.94
CA LYS A 96 -16.74 15.54 -4.87
C LYS A 96 -16.34 15.96 -3.45
N GLU A 97 -16.91 15.34 -2.43
CA GLU A 97 -16.56 15.59 -1.01
C GLU A 97 -15.30 14.83 -0.60
N ILE A 98 -14.88 13.82 -1.37
CA ILE A 98 -13.68 13.02 -1.09
C ILE A 98 -12.47 13.67 -1.75
N ILE A 99 -11.44 13.97 -0.96
CA ILE A 99 -10.14 14.44 -1.44
C ILE A 99 -9.08 13.44 -0.97
N PHE A 100 -8.31 12.90 -1.92
CA PHE A 100 -7.17 12.03 -1.59
C PHE A 100 -5.97 12.88 -1.17
N THR A 101 -5.36 12.52 -0.05
CA THR A 101 -4.13 13.12 0.48
C THR A 101 -3.12 12.01 0.80
N SER A 102 -1.86 12.34 1.02
CA SER A 102 -0.81 11.40 1.42
C SER A 102 -1.05 10.73 2.78
N GLY A 103 -1.83 11.36 3.67
CA GLY A 103 -2.21 10.78 4.97
C GLY A 103 -2.90 11.79 5.88
N ALA A 104 -3.25 11.34 7.09
CA ALA A 104 -4.04 12.11 8.05
C ALA A 104 -3.40 13.47 8.43
N THR A 105 -2.07 13.54 8.54
CA THR A 105 -1.36 14.79 8.84
C THR A 105 -1.56 15.84 7.74
N GLU A 106 -1.55 15.43 6.47
CA GLU A 106 -1.83 16.35 5.37
C GLU A 106 -3.32 16.74 5.36
N SER A 107 -4.24 15.78 5.58
CA SER A 107 -5.68 16.09 5.65
C SER A 107 -6.01 17.10 6.74
N ASN A 108 -5.43 16.96 7.93
CA ASN A 108 -5.63 17.88 9.05
C ASN A 108 -5.13 19.29 8.71
N ASN A 109 -3.94 19.39 8.11
CA ASN A 109 -3.39 20.66 7.67
C ASN A 109 -4.24 21.29 6.56
N LEU A 110 -4.70 20.51 5.58
CA LEU A 110 -5.56 20.98 4.51
C LEU A 110 -6.86 21.59 5.07
N ALA A 111 -7.49 20.93 6.03
CA ALA A 111 -8.72 21.42 6.67
C ALA A 111 -8.47 22.72 7.46
N LEU A 112 -7.45 22.75 8.33
CA LEU A 112 -7.15 23.89 9.20
C LEU A 112 -6.67 25.12 8.40
N ILE A 113 -5.70 24.94 7.51
CA ILE A 113 -5.17 26.03 6.68
C ILE A 113 -6.25 26.49 5.70
N GLY A 114 -7.04 25.57 5.14
CA GLY A 114 -8.13 25.88 4.22
C GLY A 114 -9.19 26.79 4.85
N ILE A 115 -9.70 26.41 6.03
CA ILE A 115 -10.72 27.20 6.72
C ILE A 115 -10.20 28.57 7.18
N CYS A 116 -8.96 28.63 7.70
CA CYS A 116 -8.32 29.88 8.10
C CYS A 116 -8.12 30.81 6.92
N THR A 117 -7.63 30.29 5.79
CA THR A 117 -7.41 31.06 4.56
C THR A 117 -8.74 31.59 4.01
N TYR A 118 -9.80 30.79 4.03
CA TYR A 118 -11.12 31.18 3.57
C TYR A 118 -11.70 32.34 4.39
N TYR A 119 -11.70 32.23 5.73
CA TYR A 119 -12.24 33.29 6.58
C TYR A 119 -11.40 34.56 6.60
N ASN A 120 -10.07 34.46 6.53
CA ASN A 120 -9.20 35.63 6.42
C ASN A 120 -9.49 36.42 5.12
N LYS A 121 -9.79 35.73 4.01
CA LYS A 121 -10.22 36.36 2.75
C LYS A 121 -11.58 37.06 2.86
N LEU A 122 -12.55 36.45 3.55
CA LEU A 122 -13.91 37.01 3.67
C LEU A 122 -14.00 38.16 4.68
N ASN A 123 -13.44 37.97 5.86
CA ASN A 123 -13.58 38.86 7.00
C ASN A 123 -12.24 38.88 7.74
N LYS A 124 -11.40 39.89 7.44
CA LYS A 124 -10.07 40.12 8.07
C LYS A 124 -10.06 40.21 9.60
N GLN A 125 -11.21 40.04 10.25
CA GLN A 125 -11.41 40.11 11.70
C GLN A 125 -11.45 38.73 12.38
N LYS A 126 -11.58 37.61 11.64
CA LYS A 126 -11.65 36.25 12.23
C LYS A 126 -10.35 35.46 12.03
N ASN A 127 -9.25 35.97 12.58
CA ASN A 127 -7.89 35.43 12.39
C ASN A 127 -7.30 34.79 13.67
N HIS A 128 -8.13 34.33 14.60
CA HIS A 128 -7.71 33.77 15.88
C HIS A 128 -7.94 32.26 15.91
N ILE A 129 -6.89 31.48 16.22
CA ILE A 129 -6.96 30.03 16.44
C ILE A 129 -6.81 29.81 17.95
N ILE A 130 -7.74 29.06 18.53
CA ILE A 130 -7.70 28.65 19.94
C ILE A 130 -7.19 27.21 19.96
N THR A 131 -6.13 26.96 20.72
CA THR A 131 -5.58 25.62 20.94
C THR A 131 -5.68 25.26 22.41
N SER A 132 -5.76 23.97 22.71
CA SER A 132 -5.64 23.42 24.06
C SER A 132 -4.43 22.50 24.11
N GLN A 133 -3.76 22.44 25.27
CA GLN A 133 -2.85 21.34 25.54
C GLN A 133 -3.66 20.08 25.84
N ILE A 134 -3.11 18.94 25.44
CA ILE A 134 -3.62 17.59 25.70
C ILE A 134 -2.62 16.93 26.66
#